data_AF-A0A1W0E8Z5-F1
#
_entry.id   AF-A0A1W0E8Z5-F1
#
_cell.length_a   1.000
_cell.length_b   1.000
_cell.length_c   1.000
_cell.angle_alpha   90.00
_cell.angle_beta   90.00
_cell.angle_gamma   90.00
#
_symmetry.space_group_name_H-M   'P 1'
#
loop_
_entity.id
_entity.type
_entity.pdbx_description
1 polymer ?
#
loop_
_entity_poly.entity_id
_entity_poly.type
_entity_poly.pdbx_seq_one_letter_code
_entity_poly.pdbx_strand_id
1 'polypeptide(L)' 'MLVPPQLGSKERKEHDINILRMFFVVCENHNISEDEDIQKSFFHLVKWAGKSNFLEEYLMFESFVQKYVEKKKSQQI' A
#
# COMPACT_ATOMS: atom_id res chain seq x y z
N MET A 1 0.54 -6.47 -21.20
CA MET A 1 0.13 -6.67 -19.79
C MET A 1 0.98 -7.79 -19.22
N LEU A 2 1.74 -7.53 -18.16
CA LEU A 2 2.35 -8.59 -17.35
C LEU A 2 1.22 -9.24 -16.55
N VAL A 3 0.93 -10.52 -16.82
CA VAL A 3 0.02 -11.31 -16.00
C VAL A 3 0.66 -11.41 -14.61
N PRO A 4 -0.03 -11.04 -13.52
CA PRO A 4 0.54 -11.18 -12.19
C PRO A 4 0.84 -12.65 -11.92
N PRO A 5 1.92 -12.97 -11.16
CA PRO A 5 2.26 -14.35 -10.86
C PRO A 5 1.14 -15.09 -10.12
N GLN A 6 1.24 -16.41 -10.12
CA GLN A 6 0.23 -17.30 -9.53
C GLN A 6 0.05 -17.03 -8.03
N LEU A 7 -1.21 -16.97 -7.57
CA LEU A 7 -1.52 -16.81 -6.15
C LEU A 7 -0.83 -17.89 -5.29
N GLY A 8 -0.37 -17.49 -4.11
CA GLY A 8 0.38 -18.35 -3.19
C GLY A 8 1.84 -18.59 -3.58
N SER A 9 2.27 -18.21 -4.78
CA SER A 9 3.66 -18.38 -5.21
C SER A 9 4.59 -17.35 -4.56
N LYS A 10 5.88 -17.68 -4.50
CA LYS A 10 6.91 -16.76 -4.01
C LYS A 10 7.00 -15.52 -4.88
N GLU A 11 6.91 -15.69 -6.19
CA GLU A 11 6.94 -14.62 -7.19
C GLU A 11 5.76 -13.67 -7.01
N ARG A 12 4.57 -14.19 -6.67
CA ARG A 12 3.41 -13.33 -6.40
C ARG A 12 3.60 -12.52 -5.13
N LYS A 13 4.11 -13.13 -4.07
CA LYS A 13 4.45 -12.40 -2.84
C LYS A 13 5.47 -11.30 -3.11
N GLU A 14 6.54 -11.59 -3.86
CA GLU A 14 7.55 -10.60 -4.23
C GLU A 14 6.98 -9.48 -5.10
N HIS A 15 6.12 -9.81 -6.06
CA HIS A 15 5.40 -8.85 -6.88
C HIS A 15 4.56 -7.89 -6.02
N ASP A 16 3.74 -8.43 -5.12
CA ASP A 16 2.89 -7.65 -4.22
C ASP A 16 3.74 -6.77 -3.27
N ILE A 17 4.84 -7.29 -2.73
CA ILE A 17 5.78 -6.50 -1.91
C ILE A 17 6.43 -5.37 -2.71
N ASN A 18 6.78 -5.59 -3.98
CA ASN A 18 7.33 -4.53 -4.81
C ASN A 18 6.31 -3.42 -5.12
N ILE A 19 5.03 -3.77 -5.27
CA ILE A 19 3.95 -2.78 -5.33
C ILE A 19 3.91 -1.94 -4.04
N LEU A 20 3.94 -2.58 -2.87
CA LEU A 20 3.97 -1.87 -1.59
C LEU A 20 5.19 -0.96 -1.47
N ARG A 21 6.38 -1.40 -1.89
CA ARG A 21 7.59 -0.55 -1.87
C ARG A 21 7.44 0.69 -2.73
N MET A 22 6.90 0.56 -3.94
CA MET A 22 6.64 1.72 -4.80
C MET A 22 5.64 2.68 -4.15
N PHE A 23 4.59 2.14 -3.51
CA PHE A 23 3.60 2.96 -2.83
C PHE A 23 4.18 3.65 -1.58
N PHE A 24 5.11 3.02 -0.86
CA PHE A 24 5.80 3.64 0.27
C PHE A 24 6.56 4.90 -0.16
N VAL A 25 7.22 4.88 -1.33
CA VAL A 25 7.88 6.08 -1.89
C VAL A 25 6.86 7.21 -2.17
N VAL A 26 5.63 6.87 -2.58
CA VAL A 26 4.57 7.88 -2.73
C VAL A 26 4.20 8.49 -1.37
N CYS A 27 4.11 7.67 -0.32
CA CYS A 27 3.90 8.15 1.05
C CYS A 27 5.06 9.03 1.56
N GLU A 28 6.31 8.70 1.23
CA GLU A 28 7.48 9.55 1.54
C GLU A 28 7.39 10.91 0.86
N ASN A 29 7.02 10.95 -0.43
CA ASN A 29 6.83 12.21 -1.17
C ASN A 29 5.74 13.11 -0.58
N HIS A 30 4.76 12.52 0.13
CA HIS A 30 3.73 13.25 0.84
C HIS A 30 4.06 13.54 2.32
N ASN A 31 5.25 13.15 2.80
CA ASN A 31 5.67 13.26 4.21
C ASN A 31 4.67 12.60 5.17
N ILE A 32 4.20 11.40 4.83
CA ILE A 32 3.27 10.60 5.65
C ILE A 32 3.79 9.17 5.90
N SER A 33 4.97 8.81 5.39
CA SER A 33 5.56 7.46 5.56
C SER A 33 5.85 7.09 7.02
N GLU A 34 6.09 8.10 7.87
CA GLU A 34 6.33 7.92 9.32
C GLU A 34 5.05 7.95 10.16
N ASP A 35 3.89 8.20 9.56
CA ASP A 35 2.62 8.18 10.30
C ASP A 35 2.30 6.75 10.77
N GLU A 36 1.89 6.63 12.03
CA GLU A 36 1.67 5.34 12.68
C GLU A 36 0.57 4.51 11.99
N ASP A 37 -0.51 5.16 11.53
CA ASP A 37 -1.60 4.48 10.83
C ASP A 37 -1.12 3.98 9.46
N ILE A 38 -0.30 4.78 8.77
CA ILE A 38 0.31 4.39 7.49
C ILE A 38 1.24 3.18 7.69
N GLN A 39 2.12 3.20 8.69
CA GLN A 39 3.01 2.08 8.99
C GLN A 39 2.25 0.80 9.35
N LYS A 40 1.22 0.91 10.20
CA LYS A 40 0.35 -0.22 10.57
C LYS A 40 -0.34 -0.84 9.36
N SER A 41 -0.84 -0.01 8.44
CA SER A 41 -1.45 -0.48 7.20
C SER A 41 -0.44 -1.21 6.31
N PHE A 42 0.80 -0.71 6.17
CA PHE A 42 1.85 -1.44 5.45
C PHE A 42 2.14 -2.81 6.07
N PHE A 43 2.29 -2.89 7.39
CA PHE A 43 2.48 -4.17 8.08
C PHE A 43 1.30 -5.12 7.88
N HIS A 44 0.07 -4.60 7.83
CA HIS A 44 -1.12 -5.39 7.52
C HIS A 44 -1.08 -5.94 6.09
N LEU A 45 -0.78 -5.11 5.10
CA LEU A 45 -0.71 -5.51 3.68
C LEU A 45 0.38 -6.53 3.40
N VAL A 46 1.52 -6.43 4.08
CA VAL A 46 2.60 -7.44 3.98
C VAL A 46 2.11 -8.84 4.39
N LYS A 47 1.15 -8.96 5.32
CA LYS A 47 0.55 -10.25 5.70
C LYS A 47 -0.36 -10.83 4.63
N TRP A 48 -0.88 -9.98 3.75
CA TRP A 48 -1.75 -10.36 2.64
C TRP A 48 -1.00 -10.58 1.34
N ALA A 49 0.22 -10.08 1.19
CA ALA A 49 1.05 -10.29 0.01
C ALA A 49 1.14 -11.78 -0.38
N GLY A 50 0.85 -12.07 -1.65
CA GLY A 50 0.76 -13.43 -2.18
C GLY A 50 -0.65 -14.04 -2.13
N LYS A 51 -1.59 -13.46 -1.37
CA LYS A 51 -2.94 -14.02 -1.13
C LYS A 51 -3.99 -13.32 -1.98
N SER A 52 -5.15 -13.97 -2.14
CA SER A 52 -6.29 -13.45 -2.91
C SER A 52 -6.81 -12.10 -2.43
N ASN A 53 -6.76 -11.85 -1.11
CA ASN A 53 -7.27 -10.62 -0.50
C ASN A 53 -6.36 -9.40 -0.72
N PHE A 54 -5.10 -9.59 -1.15
CA PHE A 54 -4.13 -8.50 -1.24
C PHE A 54 -4.63 -7.32 -2.07
N LEU A 55 -5.25 -7.58 -3.23
CA LEU A 55 -5.70 -6.52 -4.13
C LEU A 55 -6.79 -5.67 -3.50
N GLU A 56 -7.76 -6.30 -2.86
CA GLU A 56 -8.88 -5.60 -2.21
C GLU A 56 -8.39 -4.74 -1.04
N GLU A 57 -7.55 -5.32 -0.17
CA GLU A 57 -6.92 -4.61 0.96
C GLU A 57 -6.03 -3.45 0.48
N TYR A 58 -5.27 -3.66 -0.61
CA TYR A 58 -4.44 -2.62 -1.21
C TYR A 58 -5.28 -1.45 -1.73
N LEU A 59 -6.38 -1.71 -2.43
CA LEU A 59 -7.27 -0.66 -2.94
C LEU A 59 -7.95 0.12 -1.80
N MET A 60 -8.34 -0.57 -0.72
CA MET A 60 -8.84 0.08 0.49
C MET A 60 -7.80 1.01 1.11
N PHE A 61 -6.54 0.55 1.22
CA PHE A 61 -5.45 1.36 1.73
C PHE A 61 -5.13 2.56 0.81
N GLU A 62 -5.10 2.38 -0.50
CA GLU A 62 -4.88 3.46 -1.46
C GLU A 62 -5.94 4.56 -1.29
N SER A 63 -7.22 4.18 -1.16
CA SER A 63 -8.31 5.13 -0.90
C SER A 63 -8.15 5.85 0.44
N PHE A 64 -7.71 5.12 1.48
CA PHE A 64 -7.40 5.73 2.78
C PHE A 64 -6.29 6.78 2.68
N VAL A 65 -5.18 6.46 2.01
CA VAL A 65 -4.05 7.38 1.83
C VAL A 65 -4.45 8.62 1.04
N GLN A 66 -5.23 8.48 -0.03
CA GLN A 66 -5.75 9.62 -0.79
C GLN A 66 -6.54 10.59 0.11
N LYS A 67 -7.51 10.07 0.86
CA LYS A 67 -8.32 10.88 1.81
C LYS A 67 -7.46 11.50 2.90
N TYR A 68 -6.47 10.76 3.41
CA TYR A 68 -5.54 11.25 4.43
C TYR A 68 -4.72 12.44 3.91
N VAL A 69 -4.16 12.32 2.70
CA VAL A 69 -3.39 13.39 2.05
C VAL A 69 -4.25 14.63 1.79
N GLU A 70 -5.48 14.45 1.30
CA GLU A 70 -6.43 15.55 1.08
C GLU A 70 -6.73 16.30 2.39
N LYS A 71 -7.05 15.56 3.46
CA LYS A 71 -7.33 16.15 4.77
C LYS A 71 -6.13 16.93 5.32
N LYS A 72 -4.91 16.39 5.19
CA LYS A 72 -3.67 17.05 5.65
C LYS A 72 -3.42 18.36 4.90
N LYS A 73 -3.70 18.39 3.59
CA LYS A 73 -3.62 19.63 2.78
C LYS A 73 -4.64 20.68 3.22
N SER A 74 -5.87 20.27 3.52
CA SER A 74 -6.92 21.19 4.00
C SER A 74 -6.62 21.81 5.38
N GLN A 75 -5.79 21.17 6.20
CA GLN A 75 -5.40 21.66 7.53
C GLN A 75 -4.18 22.60 7.50
N GLN A 76 -3.55 22.79 6.34
CA GLN A 76 -2.38 23.68 6.17
C GLN A 76 -2.76 25.05 5.56
N ILE A 77 -4.06 25.33 5.39
CA ILE A 77 -4.60 26.62 4.89
C ILE A 77 -5.23 27.39 6.05
#